data_AF-A0A8H8BXX1-F1
#
_entry.id   AF-A0A8H8BXX1-F1
#
_cell.length_a   1.000
_cell.length_b   1.000
_cell.length_c   1.000
_cell.angle_alpha   90.00
_cell.angle_beta   90.00
_cell.angle_gamma   90.00
#
_symmetry.space_group_name_H-M   'P 1'
#
loop_
_entity.id
_entity.type
_entity.pdbx_description
1 polymer ?
#
loop_
_entity_poly.entity_id
_entity_poly.type
_entity_poly.pdbx_seq_one_letter_code
_entity_poly.pdbx_strand_id
1 'polypeptide(L)'
;MPLLPSPKPWIVQKYGGTSLGKLLPEITSSIIPSYLAHSNVAVVCSALSGTEKSKGTTSLLIKAIECAMNMEREGELKETIDLIQDEHLGIIKRMRGSAGKGD
;
A
#
# COMPACT_ATOMS: atom_id res chain seq x y z
N MET A 1 -6.48 20.93 41.13
CA MET A 1 -6.90 21.08 39.71
C MET A 1 -6.22 19.97 38.93
N PRO A 2 -6.92 18.97 38.39
CA PRO A 2 -6.25 17.93 37.61
C PRO A 2 -5.79 18.55 36.29
N LEU A 3 -4.50 18.46 36.00
CA LEU A 3 -3.96 18.84 34.70
C LEU A 3 -4.58 17.91 33.66
N LEU A 4 -5.30 18.47 32.69
CA LEU A 4 -5.73 17.71 31.51
C LEU A 4 -4.48 17.09 30.87
N PRO A 5 -4.53 15.81 30.47
CA PRO A 5 -3.39 15.20 29.79
C PRO A 5 -3.02 16.05 28.58
N SER A 6 -1.73 16.36 28.45
CA SER A 6 -1.23 17.10 27.29
C SER A 6 -1.62 16.33 26.02
N PRO A 7 -2.05 17.03 24.96
CA PRO A 7 -2.43 16.37 23.72
C PRO A 7 -1.24 15.56 23.18
N LYS A 8 -1.52 14.34 22.71
CA LYS A 8 -0.49 13.48 22.11
C LYS A 8 0.18 14.20 20.93
N PRO A 9 1.51 14.13 20.78
CA PRO A 9 2.21 14.67 19.61
C PRO A 9 1.75 13.96 18.32
N TRP A 10 1.87 14.65 17.19
CA TRP A 10 1.61 14.09 15.87
C TRP A 10 2.88 13.54 15.23
N ILE A 11 2.78 12.37 14.62
CA ILE A 11 3.83 11.76 13.79
C ILE A 11 3.25 11.44 12.42
N VAL A 12 3.98 11.82 11.38
CA VAL A 12 3.66 11.45 9.99
C VAL A 12 4.57 10.29 9.59
N GLN A 13 3.99 9.14 9.26
CA GLN A 13 4.71 7.95 8.81
C GLN A 13 4.47 7.75 7.32
N LYS A 14 5.52 7.88 6.52
CA LYS A 14 5.45 7.69 5.07
C LYS A 14 5.97 6.32 4.66
N TYR A 15 5.21 5.58 3.87
CA TYR A 15 5.60 4.29 3.31
C TYR A 15 5.67 4.35 1.78
N GLY A 16 6.79 3.88 1.22
CA GLY A 16 6.95 3.73 -0.23
C GLY A 16 6.26 2.48 -0.77
N GLY A 17 6.04 2.43 -2.08
CA GLY A 17 5.36 1.31 -2.74
C GLY A 17 6.02 -0.04 -2.49
N THR A 18 7.36 -0.10 -2.53
CA THR A 18 8.13 -1.33 -2.27
C THR A 18 8.06 -1.76 -0.80
N SER A 19 8.07 -0.79 0.12
CA SER A 19 7.88 -1.08 1.55
C SER A 19 6.50 -1.67 1.80
N LEU A 20 5.46 -1.11 1.17
CA LEU A 20 4.11 -1.66 1.24
C LEU A 20 4.01 -3.02 0.56
N GLY A 21 4.67 -3.25 -0.57
CA GLY A 21 4.63 -4.55 -1.25
C GLY A 21 5.30 -5.68 -0.47
N LYS A 22 6.33 -5.38 0.34
CA LYS A 22 7.12 -6.39 1.07
C LYS A 22 6.75 -6.52 2.55
N LEU A 23 6.41 -5.41 3.20
CA LEU A 23 6.36 -5.30 4.66
C LEU A 23 4.97 -4.89 5.16
N LEU A 24 3.91 -4.99 4.34
CA LEU A 24 2.55 -4.60 4.75
C LEU A 24 2.11 -5.21 6.09
N PRO A 25 2.33 -6.52 6.36
CA PRO A 25 1.93 -7.10 7.64
C PRO A 25 2.69 -6.50 8.82
N GLU A 26 4.00 -6.27 8.67
CA GLU A 26 4.83 -5.70 9.74
C GLU A 26 4.53 -4.22 9.98
N ILE A 27 4.29 -3.46 8.91
CA ILE A 27 3.84 -2.06 8.99
C ILE A 27 2.54 -1.95 9.79
N THR A 28 1.56 -2.80 9.48
CA THR A 28 0.21 -2.74 10.06
C THR A 28 0.09 -3.39 11.43
N SER A 29 0.90 -4.43 11.72
CA SER A 29 0.79 -5.21 12.96
C SER A 29 1.83 -4.84 14.02
N SER A 30 2.94 -4.21 13.64
CA SER A 30 4.04 -3.86 14.55
C SER A 30 4.39 -2.37 14.51
N ILE A 31 4.78 -1.85 13.34
CA ILE A 31 5.31 -0.49 13.24
C ILE A 31 4.26 0.53 13.66
N ILE A 32 3.12 0.63 12.97
CA ILE A 32 2.08 1.63 13.29
C ILE A 32 1.59 1.45 14.74
N PRO A 33 1.21 0.23 15.21
CA PRO A 33 0.74 0.03 16.58
C PRO A 33 1.71 0.50 17.66
N SER A 34 3.03 0.35 17.44
CA SER A 34 4.04 0.75 18.43
C SER A 34 4.02 2.25 18.77
N TYR A 35 3.50 3.10 17.88
CA TYR A 35 3.40 4.56 18.10
C TYR A 35 2.04 5.01 18.66
N LEU A 36 0.98 4.21 18.54
CA LEU A 36 -0.39 4.64 18.90
C LEU A 36 -0.56 4.90 20.41
N ALA A 37 0.27 4.27 21.25
CA ALA A 37 0.27 4.50 22.69
C ALA A 37 0.64 5.96 23.02
N HIS A 38 1.61 6.53 22.30
CA HIS A 38 2.25 7.81 22.66
C HIS A 38 2.00 8.95 21.66
N SER A 39 1.43 8.67 20.49
CA SER A 39 1.29 9.67 19.42
C SER A 39 0.01 9.49 18.61
N ASN A 40 -0.46 10.59 18.03
CA ASN A 40 -1.40 10.55 16.92
C ASN A 40 -0.61 10.29 15.64
N VAL A 41 -0.99 9.27 14.87
CA VAL A 41 -0.23 8.86 13.69
C VAL A 41 -1.03 9.17 12.43
N ALA A 42 -0.43 9.97 11.54
CA ALA A 42 -0.91 10.16 10.17
C ALA A 42 -0.07 9.28 9.23
N VAL A 43 -0.73 8.44 8.44
CA VAL A 43 -0.07 7.51 7.52
C VAL A 43 -0.16 8.05 6.09
N VAL A 44 0.98 8.11 5.40
CA VAL A 44 1.07 8.52 3.99
C VAL A 44 1.61 7.36 3.17
N CYS A 45 0.81 6.83 2.25
CA CYS A 45 1.17 5.70 1.41
C CYS A 45 1.42 6.12 -0.04
N SER A 46 2.50 5.62 -0.64
CA SER A 46 2.61 5.59 -2.10
C SER A 46 1.75 4.46 -2.69
N ALA A 47 1.52 4.47 -4.01
CA ALA A 47 0.92 3.33 -4.69
C ALA A 47 1.80 2.07 -4.54
N LEU A 48 1.17 0.90 -4.53
CA LEU A 48 1.82 -0.38 -4.34
C LEU A 48 2.85 -0.67 -5.46
N SER A 49 3.94 -1.33 -5.09
CA SER A 49 4.87 -1.90 -6.05
C SER A 49 5.44 -3.19 -5.47
N GLY A 50 5.57 -4.23 -6.30
CA GLY A 50 6.30 -5.44 -5.94
C GLY A 50 7.81 -5.22 -5.76
N THR A 51 8.62 -6.20 -6.16
CA THR A 51 10.08 -6.16 -6.06
C THR A 51 10.75 -5.22 -7.06
N GLU A 52 10.10 -4.96 -8.21
CA GLU A 52 10.62 -4.11 -9.28
C GLU A 52 9.83 -2.80 -9.39
N LYS A 53 10.54 -1.67 -9.37
CA LYS A 53 9.93 -0.33 -9.45
C LYS A 53 9.24 -0.07 -10.80
N SER A 54 9.77 -0.63 -11.88
CA SER A 54 9.22 -0.54 -13.25
C SER A 54 7.87 -1.26 -13.40
N LYS A 55 7.56 -2.20 -12.50
CA LYS A 55 6.27 -2.89 -12.39
C LYS A 55 5.37 -2.28 -11.31
N GLY A 56 5.74 -1.12 -10.76
CA GLY A 56 4.91 -0.45 -9.77
C GLY A 56 3.57 0.02 -10.36
N THR A 57 2.52 0.04 -9.54
CA THR A 57 1.16 0.42 -9.97
C THR A 57 1.13 1.79 -10.66
N THR A 58 1.91 2.77 -10.20
CA THR A 58 1.99 4.09 -10.86
C THR A 58 2.50 3.97 -12.31
N SER A 59 3.55 3.18 -12.55
CA SER A 59 4.09 2.97 -13.90
C SER A 59 3.12 2.22 -14.79
N LEU A 60 2.41 1.23 -14.24
CA LEU A 60 1.37 0.50 -14.96
C LEU A 60 0.18 1.39 -15.30
N LEU A 61 -0.24 2.29 -14.41
CA LEU A 61 -1.31 3.25 -14.68
C LEU A 61 -0.92 4.24 -15.79
N ILE A 62 0.33 4.71 -15.82
CA ILE A 62 0.83 5.54 -16.91
C ILE A 62 0.78 4.77 -18.24
N LYS A 63 1.23 3.51 -18.25
CA LYS A 63 1.13 2.64 -19.43
C LYS A 63 -0.33 2.46 -19.87
N ALA A 64 -1.25 2.24 -18.93
CA ALA A 64 -2.67 2.09 -19.23
C ALA A 64 -3.24 3.36 -19.90
N ILE A 65 -2.87 4.55 -19.43
CA ILE A 65 -3.26 5.82 -20.05
C ILE A 65 -2.74 5.89 -21.50
N GLU A 66 -1.47 5.56 -21.73
CA GLU A 66 -0.88 5.53 -23.07
C GLU A 66 -1.56 4.52 -24.00
N CYS A 67 -1.93 3.34 -23.51
CA CYS A 67 -2.68 2.36 -24.29
C CYS A 67 -4.09 2.87 -24.61
N ALA A 68 -4.78 3.49 -23.65
CA ALA A 68 -6.14 3.99 -23.82
C ALA A 68 -6.25 5.13 -24.85
N MET A 69 -5.14 5.82 -25.14
CA MET A 69 -5.08 6.85 -26.18
C MET A 69 -5.03 6.28 -27.61
N ASN A 70 -4.82 4.97 -27.79
CA ASN A 70 -4.76 4.33 -29.10
C ASN A 70 -5.64 3.07 -29.14
N MET A 71 -6.69 3.08 -29.97
CA MET A 71 -7.63 1.96 -30.12
C MET A 71 -6.96 0.64 -30.55
N GLU A 72 -5.83 0.70 -31.27
CA GLU A 72 -5.07 -0.50 -31.66
C GLU A 72 -4.41 -1.21 -30.47
N ARG A 73 -4.30 -0.55 -29.32
CA ARG A 73 -3.66 -1.06 -28.10
C ARG A 73 -4.65 -1.52 -27.04
N GLU A 74 -5.91 -1.79 -27.41
CA GLU A 74 -6.94 -2.27 -26.48
C GLU A 74 -6.53 -3.56 -25.75
N GLY A 75 -5.85 -4.48 -26.46
CA GLY A 75 -5.29 -5.70 -25.86
C GLY A 75 -4.27 -5.40 -24.75
N GLU A 76 -3.29 -4.53 -25.03
CA GLU A 76 -2.28 -4.12 -24.04
C GLU A 76 -2.89 -3.37 -22.85
N LEU A 77 -3.94 -2.57 -23.10
CA LEU A 77 -4.67 -1.87 -22.04
C LEU A 77 -5.29 -2.89 -21.08
N LYS A 78 -6.00 -3.88 -21.63
CA LYS A 78 -6.65 -4.93 -20.84
C LYS A 78 -5.63 -5.71 -20.02
N GLU A 79 -4.53 -6.16 -20.62
CA GLU A 79 -3.45 -6.85 -19.91
C GLU A 79 -2.85 -6.01 -18.78
N THR A 80 -2.69 -4.70 -19.01
CA THR A 80 -2.14 -3.79 -18.01
C THR A 80 -3.10 -3.62 -16.82
N ILE A 81 -4.41 -3.53 -17.09
CA ILE A 81 -5.45 -3.45 -16.05
C ILE A 81 -5.52 -4.77 -15.27
N ASP A 82 -5.52 -5.91 -15.97
CA ASP A 82 -5.57 -7.25 -15.37
C ASP A 82 -4.36 -7.45 -14.45
N LEU A 83 -3.16 -7.04 -14.88
CA LEU A 83 -1.94 -7.09 -14.07
C LEU A 83 -2.07 -6.26 -12.78
N ILE A 84 -2.57 -5.01 -12.87
CA ILE A 84 -2.81 -4.18 -11.68
C ILE A 84 -3.79 -4.89 -10.73
N GLN A 85 -4.89 -5.43 -11.25
CA GLN A 85 -5.90 -6.11 -10.46
C GLN A 85 -5.32 -7.34 -9.75
N ASP A 86 -4.61 -8.20 -10.47
CA ASP A 86 -4.04 -9.44 -9.95
C ASP A 86 -3.01 -9.19 -8.85
N GLU A 87 -2.17 -8.17 -8.99
CA GLU A 87 -1.21 -7.79 -7.94
C GLU A 87 -1.93 -7.38 -6.65
N HIS A 88 -2.98 -6.55 -6.73
CA HIS A 88 -3.73 -6.10 -5.56
C HIS A 88 -4.52 -7.23 -4.91
N LEU A 89 -5.21 -8.05 -5.71
CA LEU A 89 -5.93 -9.23 -5.21
C LEU A 89 -4.97 -10.26 -4.60
N GLY A 90 -3.79 -10.44 -5.17
CA GLY A 90 -2.73 -11.30 -4.63
C GLY A 90 -2.29 -10.86 -3.24
N ILE A 91 -2.12 -9.55 -3.01
CA ILE A 91 -1.77 -9.01 -1.70
C ILE A 91 -2.90 -9.20 -0.69
N ILE A 92 -4.15 -8.92 -1.07
CA ILE A 92 -5.32 -9.14 -0.20
C ILE A 92 -5.42 -10.60 0.23
N LYS A 93 -5.22 -11.54 -0.70
CA LYS A 93 -5.21 -12.98 -0.40
C LYS A 93 -4.11 -13.34 0.60
N ARG A 94 -2.89 -12.82 0.43
CA ARG A 94 -1.77 -13.04 1.37
C ARG A 94 -2.07 -12.47 2.76
N MET A 95 -2.67 -11.28 2.85
CA MET A 95 -3.08 -10.69 4.13
C MET A 95 -4.15 -11.52 4.85
N ARG A 96 -5.15 -12.03 4.12
CA ARG A 96 -6.19 -12.90 4.71
C ARG A 96 -5.63 -14.25 5.17
N GLY A 97 -4.63 -14.79 4.47
CA GLY A 97 -3.93 -16.01 4.87
C GLY A 97 -3.11 -15.84 6.17
N SER A 98 -2.54 -14.66 6.39
CA SER A 98 -1.79 -14.35 7.62
C SER A 98 -2.67 -14.11 8.84
N ALA A 99 -3.95 -13.75 8.67
CA ALA A 99 -4.90 -13.51 9.76
C ALA A 99 -5.45 -14.81 10.41
N GLY A 100 -5.18 -15.98 9.82
CA GLY A 100 -5.64 -17.29 10.31
C GLY A 100 -4.64 -18.08 11.15
N LYS A 101 -3.48 -17.50 11.48
CA LYS A 101 -2.48 -18.10 12.39
C LYS A 101 -2.32 -17.20 13.62
N GLY A 102 -3.28 -17.32 14.51
CA GLY A 102 -3.19 -16.83 15.88
C GLY A 102 -3.75 -17.93 16.78
N ASP A 103 -2.86 -18.83 17.19
CA ASP A 103 -3.04 -19.66 18.39
C ASP A 103 -2.62 -18.83 19.61
#